data_AF-A0A2T2V788-F1
#
_entry.id   AF-A0A2T2V788-F1
#
_cell.length_a   1.000
_cell.length_b   1.000
_cell.length_c   1.000
_cell.angle_alpha   90.00
_cell.angle_beta   90.00
_cell.angle_gamma   90.00
#
_symmetry.space_group_name_H-M   'P 1'
#
loop_
_entity.id
_entity.type
_entity.pdbx_description
1 polymer ?
#
loop_
_entity_poly.entity_id
_entity_poly.type
_entity_poly.pdbx_seq_one_letter_code
_entity_poly.pdbx_strand_id
1 'polypeptide(L)'
;MNITKRQVLAIFLFVALSGLPFAFQVPSSLSKVDNGDYRQLKDTLAFKKALRYKNDTTHTIISNFEQHKQLEVMEDPIVTNGKFYFQKPGKLRWEYTDPFDYLIVINDDKVMIEDKGNTSKFDMGNNKLFQQVNDLLVNLVRGEIFSNNDYSAEFFTNESTYKVKLIPNSQDMKDYMQAIHIIFGKDRLQVQQVKMMENSSDFTRIVFSEKRLNDDIPEDLFDLR
;
A
#
# COMPACT_ATOMS: atom_id res chain seq x y z
N MET A 1 -25.39 -0.29 -6.57
CA MET A 1 -25.08 -0.89 -5.25
C MET A 1 -24.19 0.10 -4.51
N ASN A 2 -24.62 0.63 -3.36
CA ASN A 2 -23.83 1.61 -2.62
C ASN A 2 -22.73 0.88 -1.84
N ILE A 3 -21.46 1.08 -2.21
CA ILE A 3 -20.32 0.57 -1.44
C ILE A 3 -20.32 1.29 -0.08
N THR A 4 -20.33 0.50 0.99
CA THR A 4 -20.24 1.01 2.37
C THR A 4 -18.80 1.41 2.70
N LYS A 5 -18.59 2.34 3.65
CA LYS A 5 -17.25 2.75 4.12
C LYS A 5 -16.35 1.54 4.49
N ARG A 6 -16.93 0.48 5.05
CA ARG A 6 -16.23 -0.78 5.37
C ARG A 6 -15.73 -1.53 4.12
N GLN A 7 -16.52 -1.56 3.05
CA GLN A 7 -16.13 -2.22 1.81
C GLN A 7 -15.02 -1.45 1.08
N VAL A 8 -15.03 -0.11 1.10
CA VAL A 8 -13.96 0.72 0.52
C VAL A 8 -12.61 0.45 1.21
N LEU A 9 -12.60 0.40 2.54
CA LEU A 9 -11.40 0.13 3.32
C LEU A 9 -10.92 -1.31 3.12
N ALA A 10 -11.86 -2.24 2.92
CA ALA A 10 -11.53 -3.61 2.58
C ALA A 10 -10.81 -3.69 1.24
N ILE A 11 -11.33 -3.05 0.20
CA ILE A 11 -10.75 -3.12 -1.15
C ILE A 11 -9.25 -2.78 -1.17
N PHE A 12 -8.79 -1.78 -0.42
CA PHE A 12 -7.38 -1.38 -0.48
C PHE A 12 -6.44 -2.05 0.51
N LEU A 13 -6.95 -2.61 1.61
CA LEU A 13 -6.12 -3.07 2.75
C LEU A 13 -6.59 -4.38 3.38
N PHE A 14 -7.78 -4.86 3.04
CA PHE A 14 -8.30 -6.15 3.49
C PHE A 14 -8.99 -6.84 2.32
N VAL A 15 -8.34 -7.83 1.70
CA VAL A 15 -9.13 -8.90 1.08
C VAL A 15 -9.98 -9.47 2.22
N ALA A 16 -11.25 -9.05 2.26
CA ALA A 16 -12.20 -9.50 3.24
C ALA A 16 -12.33 -11.00 3.02
N LEU A 17 -11.87 -11.78 3.99
CA LEU A 17 -12.23 -13.19 4.12
C LEU A 17 -13.73 -13.29 4.37
N SER A 18 -14.53 -13.02 3.35
CA SER A 18 -15.88 -13.56 3.25
C SER A 18 -15.78 -14.87 2.45
N GLY A 19 -15.48 -15.96 3.18
CA GLY A 19 -15.91 -17.31 2.80
C GLY A 19 -14.92 -18.14 2.00
N LEU A 20 -13.82 -18.57 2.61
CA LEU A 20 -13.00 -19.67 2.08
C LEU A 20 -12.85 -20.80 3.11
N PRO A 21 -13.05 -22.06 2.69
CA PRO A 21 -12.82 -23.24 3.52
C PRO A 21 -11.32 -23.42 3.75
N PHE A 22 -10.97 -23.49 5.03
CA PHE A 22 -9.63 -23.71 5.56
C PHE A 22 -9.08 -25.07 5.12
N ALA A 23 -7.95 -25.07 4.40
CA ALA A 23 -6.89 -26.07 4.51
C ALA A 23 -5.76 -25.74 3.52
N PHE A 24 -4.71 -25.04 3.95
CA PHE A 24 -3.42 -25.09 3.27
C PHE A 24 -2.28 -25.09 4.29
N GLN A 25 -1.31 -25.99 4.05
CA GLN A 25 -0.18 -26.24 4.93
C GLN A 25 0.90 -25.16 4.80
N VAL A 26 1.54 -24.92 5.94
CA VAL A 26 2.44 -23.81 6.26
C VAL A 26 3.90 -24.18 6.01
N PRO A 27 4.69 -23.35 5.32
CA PRO A 27 6.13 -23.25 5.56
C PRO A 27 6.37 -22.21 6.66
N SER A 28 6.95 -22.65 7.77
CA SER A 28 7.31 -21.81 8.91
C SER A 28 8.66 -21.13 8.67
N SER A 29 8.63 -19.82 8.45
CA SER A 29 9.62 -18.88 9.01
C SER A 29 9.34 -17.47 8.53
N LEU A 30 9.00 -16.56 9.46
CA LEU A 30 9.50 -15.18 9.49
C LEU A 30 9.03 -14.50 10.78
N SER A 31 9.74 -14.79 11.86
CA SER A 31 9.66 -14.00 13.09
C SER A 31 10.67 -12.84 13.04
N LYS A 32 10.20 -11.67 13.51
CA LYS A 32 10.95 -10.46 13.90
C LYS A 32 11.61 -9.62 12.79
N VAL A 33 10.85 -8.64 12.28
CA VAL A 33 11.42 -7.35 11.86
C VAL A 33 10.51 -6.22 12.34
N ASP A 34 10.72 -5.69 13.55
CA ASP A 34 10.13 -4.39 13.89
C ASP A 34 10.95 -3.48 14.83
N ASN A 35 12.21 -3.80 15.12
CA ASN A 35 13.12 -2.87 15.81
C ASN A 35 14.52 -2.94 15.19
N GLY A 36 14.67 -2.46 13.96
CA GLY A 36 16.01 -2.13 13.47
C GLY A 36 16.61 -0.99 14.29
N ASP A 37 17.95 -0.85 14.31
CA ASP A 37 18.70 0.23 14.97
C ASP A 37 18.44 1.60 14.30
N TYR A 38 17.19 2.06 14.36
CA TYR A 38 16.75 3.33 13.81
C TYR A 38 17.05 4.45 14.79
N ARG A 39 17.67 5.52 14.27
CA ARG A 39 17.84 6.80 14.96
C ARG A 39 17.03 7.88 14.26
N GLN A 40 16.71 8.95 14.97
CA GLN A 40 16.05 10.13 14.39
C GLN A 40 16.85 10.64 13.18
N LEU A 41 16.16 10.89 12.06
CA LEU A 41 16.77 11.54 10.91
C LEU A 41 16.91 13.04 11.18
N LYS A 42 18.15 13.53 11.25
CA LYS A 42 18.44 14.96 11.51
C LYS A 42 18.06 15.85 10.33
N ASP A 43 18.47 15.45 9.11
CA ASP A 43 18.20 16.23 7.89
C ASP A 43 17.02 15.65 7.13
N THR A 44 15.81 16.00 7.59
CA THR A 44 14.56 15.58 6.94
C THR A 44 14.31 16.34 5.63
N LEU A 45 14.88 17.54 5.47
CA LEU A 45 14.68 18.37 4.29
C LEU A 45 15.40 17.77 3.08
N ALA A 46 16.66 17.35 3.24
CA ALA A 46 17.41 16.68 2.18
C ALA A 46 16.73 15.38 1.75
N PHE A 47 16.26 14.57 2.71
CA PHE A 47 15.50 13.35 2.41
C PHE A 47 14.24 13.64 1.62
N LYS A 48 13.40 14.58 2.06
CA LYS A 48 12.16 14.98 1.35
C LYS A 48 12.45 15.48 -0.07
N LYS A 49 13.51 16.26 -0.25
CA LYS A 49 13.92 16.78 -1.57
C LYS A 49 14.40 15.65 -2.49
N ALA A 50 15.21 14.73 -1.98
CA ALA A 50 15.70 13.58 -2.74
C ALA A 50 14.58 12.61 -3.12
N LEU A 51 13.66 12.34 -2.19
CA LEU A 51 12.49 11.50 -2.45
C LEU A 51 11.59 12.11 -3.53
N ARG A 52 11.27 13.40 -3.44
CA ARG A 52 10.50 14.10 -4.46
C ARG A 52 11.17 14.02 -5.83
N TYR A 53 12.46 14.33 -5.92
CA TYR A 53 13.19 14.24 -7.19
C TYR A 53 13.16 12.83 -7.80
N LYS A 54 13.29 11.78 -6.97
CA LYS A 54 13.21 10.39 -7.44
C LYS A 54 11.80 10.03 -7.91
N ASN A 55 10.78 10.49 -7.22
CA ASN A 55 9.40 10.22 -7.61
C ASN A 55 8.98 11.03 -8.84
N ASP A 56 9.49 12.26 -9.02
CA ASP A 56 9.28 13.07 -10.23
C ASP A 56 9.85 12.39 -11.48
N THR A 57 10.98 11.71 -11.35
CA THR A 57 11.66 11.00 -12.46
C THR A 57 11.19 9.55 -12.66
N THR A 58 10.29 9.06 -11.81
CA THR A 58 9.67 7.74 -11.92
C THR A 58 8.30 7.86 -12.58
N HIS A 59 8.15 7.32 -13.78
CA HIS A 59 6.93 7.36 -14.59
C HIS A 59 6.13 6.07 -14.45
N THR A 60 6.82 4.94 -14.36
CA THR A 60 6.22 3.63 -14.16
C THR A 60 6.93 2.86 -13.06
N ILE A 61 6.18 2.02 -12.36
CA ILE A 61 6.69 1.05 -11.38
C ILE A 61 6.03 -0.29 -11.67
N ILE A 62 6.83 -1.33 -11.80
CA ILE A 62 6.39 -2.72 -11.83
C ILE A 62 7.06 -3.43 -10.65
N SER A 63 6.27 -4.13 -9.83
CA SER A 63 6.79 -4.82 -8.65
C SER A 63 5.94 -6.04 -8.34
N ASN A 64 6.56 -7.05 -7.74
CA ASN A 64 5.79 -8.04 -6.97
C ASN A 64 5.55 -7.48 -5.56
N PHE A 65 4.53 -7.98 -4.88
CA PHE A 65 4.32 -7.74 -3.46
C PHE A 65 3.95 -9.03 -2.73
N GLU A 66 4.34 -9.08 -1.45
CA GLU A 66 3.88 -10.06 -0.47
C GLU A 66 3.26 -9.28 0.70
N GLN A 67 2.01 -9.59 1.01
CA GLN A 67 1.25 -8.97 2.08
C GLN A 67 1.00 -9.97 3.21
N HIS A 68 1.22 -9.50 4.44
CA HIS A 68 0.95 -10.20 5.70
C HIS A 68 -0.13 -9.44 6.45
N LYS A 69 -1.26 -10.08 6.69
CA LYS A 69 -2.33 -9.55 7.52
C LYS A 69 -2.35 -10.30 8.86
N GLN A 70 -1.92 -9.63 9.92
CA GLN A 70 -2.03 -10.15 11.28
C GLN A 70 -3.34 -9.68 11.90
N LEU A 71 -4.04 -10.62 12.52
CA LEU A 71 -5.18 -10.35 13.39
C LEU A 71 -4.88 -10.92 14.78
N GLU A 72 -5.28 -10.24 15.84
CA GLU A 72 -5.07 -10.66 17.23
C GLU A 72 -5.57 -12.08 17.50
N VAL A 73 -6.68 -12.46 16.84
CA VAL A 73 -7.33 -13.76 17.00
C VAL A 73 -6.65 -14.90 16.24
N MET A 74 -5.65 -14.61 15.41
CA MET A 74 -4.94 -15.60 14.59
C MET A 74 -3.51 -15.79 15.09
N GLU A 75 -3.07 -17.05 15.15
CA GLU A 75 -1.69 -17.38 15.51
C GLU A 75 -0.70 -16.92 14.42
N ASP A 76 -1.02 -17.21 13.17
CA ASP A 76 -0.23 -16.85 12.00
C ASP A 76 -0.90 -15.76 11.16
N PRO A 77 -0.12 -14.89 10.49
CA PRO A 77 -0.66 -13.91 9.55
C PRO A 77 -1.20 -14.59 8.29
N ILE A 78 -2.25 -14.00 7.70
CA ILE A 78 -2.70 -14.36 6.36
C ILE A 78 -1.69 -13.79 5.36
N VAL A 79 -1.09 -14.64 4.56
CA VAL A 79 -0.15 -14.26 3.50
C VAL A 79 -0.87 -14.23 2.16
N THR A 80 -0.65 -13.16 1.40
CA THR A 80 -1.17 -12.99 0.03
C THR A 80 -0.08 -12.41 -0.85
N ASN A 81 -0.02 -12.83 -2.10
CA ASN A 81 0.99 -12.40 -3.06
C ASN A 81 0.34 -11.77 -4.28
N GLY A 82 1.09 -10.93 -4.97
CA GLY A 82 0.57 -10.30 -6.16
C GLY A 82 1.54 -9.41 -6.91
N LYS A 83 0.99 -8.67 -7.86
CA LYS A 83 1.68 -7.73 -8.72
C LYS A 83 1.10 -6.34 -8.55
N PHE A 84 2.02 -5.38 -8.58
CA PHE A 84 1.73 -3.97 -8.49
C PHE A 84 2.27 -3.27 -9.73
N TYR A 85 1.39 -2.50 -10.37
CA TYR A 85 1.75 -1.64 -11.48
C TYR A 85 1.27 -0.23 -11.18
N PHE A 86 2.12 0.73 -11.50
CA PHE A 86 1.80 2.15 -11.44
C PHE A 86 2.30 2.82 -12.71
N GLN A 87 1.51 3.74 -13.25
CA GLN A 87 1.90 4.63 -14.34
C GLN A 87 1.34 6.04 -14.08
N LYS A 88 2.20 7.05 -14.21
CA LYS A 88 1.78 8.46 -14.15
C LYS A 88 0.76 8.77 -15.27
N PRO A 89 -0.22 9.65 -15.02
CA PRO A 89 -0.39 10.46 -13.82
C PRO A 89 -1.10 9.78 -12.64
N GLY A 90 -1.78 8.65 -12.83
CA GLY A 90 -2.59 8.06 -11.75
C GLY A 90 -3.16 6.67 -12.04
N LYS A 91 -2.56 5.93 -12.98
CA LYS A 91 -2.98 4.57 -13.29
C LYS A 91 -2.33 3.61 -12.31
N LEU A 92 -3.13 2.71 -11.75
CA LEU A 92 -2.70 1.73 -10.76
C LEU A 92 -3.39 0.40 -11.04
N ARG A 93 -2.62 -0.68 -10.99
CA ARG A 93 -3.13 -2.05 -10.98
C ARG A 93 -2.57 -2.76 -9.75
N TRP A 94 -3.46 -3.23 -8.89
CA TRP A 94 -3.15 -4.04 -7.73
C TRP A 94 -3.80 -5.40 -7.91
N GLU A 95 -2.98 -6.41 -8.18
CA GLU A 95 -3.43 -7.74 -8.59
C GLU A 95 -2.93 -8.77 -7.58
N TYR A 96 -3.84 -9.35 -6.82
CA TYR A 96 -3.56 -10.53 -6.01
C TYR A 96 -3.62 -11.76 -6.91
N THR A 97 -2.61 -12.63 -6.80
CA THR A 97 -2.47 -13.84 -7.61
C THR A 97 -2.43 -15.11 -6.77
N ASP A 98 -2.30 -14.98 -5.45
CA ASP A 98 -2.25 -16.11 -4.53
C ASP A 98 -2.63 -15.66 -3.10
N PRO A 99 -3.42 -16.47 -2.36
CA PRO A 99 -4.08 -17.71 -2.77
C PRO A 99 -5.41 -17.50 -3.50
N PHE A 100 -5.80 -16.24 -3.76
CA PHE A 100 -7.03 -15.90 -4.47
C PHE A 100 -6.77 -14.82 -5.52
N ASP A 101 -7.45 -14.94 -6.64
CA ASP A 101 -7.43 -13.93 -7.70
C ASP A 101 -8.36 -12.77 -7.33
N TYR A 102 -7.78 -11.59 -7.19
CA TYR A 102 -8.50 -10.35 -6.91
C TYR A 102 -7.77 -9.17 -7.54
N LEU A 103 -8.50 -8.29 -8.20
CA LEU A 103 -7.88 -7.26 -9.03
C LEU A 103 -8.56 -5.91 -8.81
N ILE A 104 -7.73 -4.90 -8.56
CA ILE A 104 -8.13 -3.51 -8.47
C ILE A 104 -7.38 -2.75 -9.53
N VAL A 105 -8.13 -2.00 -10.34
CA VAL A 105 -7.57 -1.11 -11.35
C VAL A 105 -8.13 0.29 -11.11
N ILE A 106 -7.22 1.25 -10.96
CA ILE A 106 -7.54 2.68 -10.99
C ILE A 106 -7.04 3.22 -12.32
N ASN A 107 -7.93 3.85 -13.07
CA ASN A 107 -7.60 4.51 -14.32
C ASN A 107 -8.31 5.87 -14.30
N ASP A 108 -7.54 6.92 -14.02
CA ASP A 108 -8.02 8.27 -13.74
C ASP A 108 -9.08 8.28 -12.62
N ASP A 109 -10.31 8.72 -12.91
CA ASP A 109 -11.40 8.81 -11.95
C ASP A 109 -12.22 7.52 -11.82
N LYS A 110 -11.78 6.42 -12.46
CA LYS A 110 -12.50 5.14 -12.46
C LYS A 110 -11.77 4.10 -11.62
N VAL A 111 -12.53 3.44 -10.76
CA VAL A 111 -12.10 2.26 -10.00
C VAL A 111 -12.84 1.05 -10.54
N MET A 112 -12.09 0.04 -10.97
CA MET A 112 -12.62 -1.24 -11.42
C MET A 112 -12.09 -2.32 -10.49
N ILE A 113 -12.98 -3.23 -10.10
CA ILE A 113 -12.68 -4.32 -9.18
C ILE A 113 -13.19 -5.59 -9.80
N GLU A 114 -12.32 -6.59 -9.91
CA GLU A 114 -12.68 -7.93 -10.33
C GLU A 114 -12.44 -8.91 -9.17
N ASP A 115 -13.48 -9.65 -8.83
CA ASP A 115 -13.49 -10.67 -7.78
C ASP A 115 -14.20 -11.92 -8.32
N LYS A 116 -13.44 -13.02 -8.49
CA LYS A 116 -13.95 -14.31 -8.95
C LYS A 116 -14.83 -14.19 -10.23
N GLY A 117 -14.37 -13.38 -11.19
CA GLY A 117 -15.05 -13.14 -12.46
C GLY A 117 -16.20 -12.12 -12.41
N ASN A 118 -16.53 -11.56 -11.23
CA ASN A 118 -17.48 -10.46 -11.13
C ASN A 118 -16.74 -9.13 -11.20
N THR A 119 -17.03 -8.33 -12.22
CA THR A 119 -16.47 -6.98 -12.37
C THR A 119 -17.45 -5.93 -11.86
N SER A 120 -16.97 -5.06 -10.99
CA SER A 120 -17.67 -3.87 -10.52
C SER A 120 -16.91 -2.61 -10.89
N LYS A 121 -17.62 -1.56 -11.30
CA LYS A 121 -17.04 -0.28 -11.74
C LYS A 121 -17.64 0.88 -10.95
N PHE A 122 -16.80 1.81 -10.52
CA PHE A 122 -17.18 2.93 -9.68
C PHE A 122 -16.45 4.20 -10.11
N ASP A 123 -17.12 5.34 -10.02
CA ASP A 123 -16.46 6.64 -10.16
C ASP A 123 -15.92 7.11 -8.79
N MET A 124 -14.64 7.48 -8.77
CA MET A 124 -13.90 7.97 -7.59
C MET A 124 -14.59 9.17 -6.93
N GLY A 125 -15.18 10.05 -7.74
CA GLY A 125 -15.91 11.25 -7.32
C GLY A 125 -17.05 10.98 -6.34
N ASN A 126 -17.64 9.79 -6.38
CA ASN A 126 -18.85 9.45 -5.64
C ASN A 126 -18.58 8.94 -4.22
N ASN A 127 -17.32 8.81 -3.79
CA ASN A 127 -16.99 8.29 -2.48
C ASN A 127 -15.70 8.91 -1.90
N LYS A 128 -15.88 9.73 -0.86
CA LYS A 128 -14.78 10.45 -0.17
C LYS A 128 -13.69 9.53 0.38
N LEU A 129 -14.02 8.32 0.79
CA LEU A 129 -13.03 7.40 1.36
C LEU A 129 -12.14 6.81 0.26
N PHE A 130 -12.70 6.52 -0.91
CA PHE A 130 -11.93 6.09 -2.08
C PHE A 130 -10.94 7.18 -2.50
N GLN A 131 -11.38 8.43 -2.52
CA GLN A 131 -10.52 9.59 -2.79
C GLN A 131 -9.36 9.65 -1.79
N GLN A 132 -9.63 9.53 -0.50
CA GLN A 132 -8.58 9.58 0.54
C GLN A 132 -7.56 8.45 0.41
N VAL A 133 -7.98 7.22 0.08
CA VAL A 133 -7.06 6.09 -0.09
C VAL A 133 -6.27 6.21 -1.39
N ASN A 134 -6.92 6.63 -2.47
CA ASN A 134 -6.24 6.90 -3.73
C ASN A 134 -5.21 8.03 -3.56
N ASP A 135 -5.58 9.12 -2.91
CA ASP A 135 -4.68 10.23 -2.60
C ASP A 135 -3.51 9.74 -1.77
N LEU A 136 -3.71 8.88 -0.76
CA LEU A 136 -2.60 8.29 0.01
C LEU A 136 -1.64 7.49 -0.89
N LEU A 137 -2.15 6.59 -1.73
CA LEU A 137 -1.33 5.75 -2.60
C LEU A 137 -0.60 6.58 -3.67
N VAL A 138 -1.32 7.48 -4.33
CA VAL A 138 -0.79 8.38 -5.34
C VAL A 138 0.24 9.33 -4.71
N ASN A 139 -0.03 9.91 -3.54
CA ASN A 139 0.91 10.79 -2.85
C ASN A 139 2.13 10.02 -2.33
N LEU A 140 1.99 8.74 -1.95
CA LEU A 140 3.11 7.89 -1.61
C LEU A 140 4.04 7.70 -2.81
N VAL A 141 3.46 7.36 -3.97
CA VAL A 141 4.21 7.13 -5.20
C VAL A 141 4.77 8.44 -5.78
N ARG A 142 4.06 9.56 -5.63
CA ARG A 142 4.54 10.91 -6.03
C ARG A 142 5.51 11.52 -5.03
N GLY A 143 5.62 10.99 -3.81
CA GLY A 143 6.49 11.53 -2.75
C GLY A 143 5.93 12.80 -2.11
N GLU A 144 4.64 13.03 -2.29
CA GLU A 144 3.86 14.15 -1.75
C GLU A 144 3.14 13.77 -0.46
N ILE A 145 3.36 12.55 0.06
CA ILE A 145 2.72 12.08 1.31
C ILE A 145 3.02 12.97 2.55
N PHE A 146 4.01 13.87 2.46
CA PHE A 146 4.36 14.82 3.51
C PHE A 146 3.90 16.27 3.24
N SER A 147 3.23 16.55 2.13
CA SER A 147 2.82 17.92 1.77
C SER A 147 1.50 18.34 2.40
N ASN A 148 0.70 17.38 2.85
CA ASN A 148 -0.65 17.63 3.34
C ASN A 148 -0.70 17.51 4.87
N ASN A 149 -1.65 18.22 5.49
CA ASN A 149 -1.85 18.22 6.94
C ASN A 149 -2.64 17.00 7.45
N ASP A 150 -2.78 15.97 6.61
CA ASP A 150 -3.55 14.76 6.94
C ASP A 150 -2.81 13.87 7.94
N TYR A 151 -1.47 13.95 7.96
CA TYR A 151 -0.61 13.12 8.81
C TYR A 151 0.49 13.93 9.48
N SER A 152 0.78 13.57 10.74
CA SER A 152 2.03 13.93 11.40
C SER A 152 3.11 12.91 11.03
N ALA A 153 4.30 13.39 10.63
CA ALA A 153 5.37 12.54 10.13
C ALA A 153 6.61 12.57 11.02
N GLU A 154 7.05 11.39 11.47
CA GLU A 154 8.32 11.16 12.17
C GLU A 154 9.31 10.44 11.25
N PHE A 155 10.56 10.90 11.21
CA PHE A 155 11.58 10.40 10.28
C PHE A 155 12.75 9.76 11.01
N PHE A 156 13.12 8.58 10.55
CA PHE A 156 14.19 7.77 11.12
C PHE A 156 15.11 7.24 10.02
N THR A 157 16.31 6.84 10.40
CA THR A 157 17.27 6.20 9.51
C THR A 157 18.14 5.21 10.27
N ASN A 158 18.54 4.14 9.61
CA ASN A 158 19.61 3.25 10.06
C ASN A 158 20.71 3.22 8.99
N GLU A 159 21.54 2.18 8.91
CA GLU A 159 22.61 2.10 7.90
C GLU A 159 22.06 2.04 6.46
N SER A 160 21.07 1.17 6.20
CA SER A 160 20.63 0.81 4.86
C SER A 160 19.30 1.44 4.40
N THR A 161 18.51 2.00 5.33
CA THR A 161 17.14 2.46 5.05
C THR A 161 16.79 3.79 5.71
N TYR A 162 15.77 4.44 5.17
CA TYR A 162 14.96 5.45 5.85
C TYR A 162 13.64 4.82 6.30
N LYS A 163 13.14 5.21 7.46
CA LYS A 163 11.82 4.85 7.95
C LYS A 163 11.03 6.13 8.19
N VAL A 164 9.80 6.16 7.69
CA VAL A 164 8.87 7.25 7.98
C VAL A 164 7.65 6.67 8.68
N LYS A 165 7.30 7.25 9.81
CA LYS A 165 6.08 6.93 10.55
C LYS A 165 5.09 8.07 10.36
N LEU A 166 3.91 7.74 9.86
CA LEU A 166 2.81 8.65 9.65
C LEU A 166 1.72 8.34 10.66
N ILE A 167 1.23 9.38 11.34
CA ILE A 167 0.14 9.28 12.30
C ILE A 167 -1.00 10.14 11.76
N PRO A 168 -2.21 9.58 11.55
CA PRO A 168 -3.34 10.36 11.05
C PRO A 168 -3.70 11.48 12.04
N ASN A 169 -4.01 12.66 11.50
CA ASN A 169 -4.41 13.81 12.31
C ASN A 169 -5.93 13.83 12.58
N SER A 170 -6.74 13.37 11.62
CA SER A 170 -8.21 13.36 11.72
C SER A 170 -8.73 12.20 12.58
N GLN A 171 -9.85 12.43 13.29
CA GLN A 171 -10.47 11.39 14.11
C GLN A 171 -11.03 10.26 13.25
N ASP A 172 -11.70 10.60 12.15
CA ASP A 172 -12.25 9.62 11.21
C ASP A 172 -11.21 8.59 10.76
N MET A 173 -9.95 9.01 10.55
CA MET A 173 -8.89 8.09 10.12
C MET A 173 -8.24 7.33 11.29
N LYS A 174 -8.20 7.93 12.49
CA LYS A 174 -7.75 7.27 13.72
C LYS A 174 -8.64 6.09 14.13
N ASP A 175 -9.91 6.13 13.74
CA ASP A 175 -10.85 5.02 13.97
C ASP A 175 -10.53 3.78 13.11
N TYR A 176 -9.72 3.93 12.05
CA TYR A 176 -9.32 2.84 11.15
C TYR A 176 -7.86 2.42 11.29
N MET A 177 -6.96 3.36 11.62
CA MET A 177 -5.54 3.07 11.77
C MET A 177 -4.87 3.95 12.82
N GLN A 178 -3.88 3.40 13.51
CA GLN A 178 -3.04 4.12 14.44
C GLN A 178 -1.83 4.79 13.75
N ALA A 179 -1.21 4.09 12.80
CA ALA A 179 -0.02 4.59 12.12
C ALA A 179 0.26 3.83 10.81
N ILE A 180 1.03 4.46 9.93
CA ILE A 180 1.66 3.84 8.77
C ILE A 180 3.18 3.97 8.90
N HIS A 181 3.90 2.86 8.81
CA HIS A 181 5.35 2.83 8.71
C HIS A 181 5.76 2.52 7.27
N ILE A 182 6.56 3.40 6.67
CA ILE A 182 7.07 3.23 5.31
C ILE A 182 8.59 3.12 5.38
N ILE A 183 9.14 2.08 4.76
CA ILE A 183 10.58 1.85 4.68
C ILE A 183 11.04 2.15 3.26
N PHE A 184 12.05 2.99 3.13
CA PHE A 184 12.70 3.33 1.86
C PHE A 184 14.13 2.81 1.86
N GLY A 185 14.54 2.13 0.79
CA GLY A 185 15.94 1.74 0.60
C GLY A 185 16.82 2.95 0.28
N LYS A 186 18.00 3.07 0.89
CA LYS A 186 18.90 4.21 0.60
C LYS A 186 19.56 4.14 -0.77
N ASP A 187 19.64 2.95 -1.35
CA ASP A 187 20.21 2.66 -2.66
C ASP A 187 19.46 3.37 -3.79
N ARG A 188 18.12 3.27 -3.78
CA ARG A 188 17.26 3.77 -4.87
C ARG A 188 16.17 4.74 -4.39
N LEU A 189 16.06 4.98 -3.08
CA LEU A 189 14.98 5.73 -2.44
C LEU A 189 13.58 5.23 -2.80
N GLN A 190 13.47 3.93 -3.10
CA GLN A 190 12.22 3.27 -3.40
C GLN A 190 11.62 2.67 -2.14
N VAL A 191 10.29 2.65 -2.06
CA VAL A 191 9.56 1.96 -0.99
C VAL A 191 9.94 0.48 -1.02
N GLN A 192 10.36 -0.08 0.11
CA GLN A 192 10.63 -1.51 0.27
C GLN A 192 9.50 -2.20 1.03
N GLN A 193 8.91 -1.48 1.99
CA GLN A 193 7.85 -2.02 2.83
C GLN A 193 6.89 -0.90 3.25
N VAL A 194 5.62 -1.23 3.35
CA VAL A 194 4.60 -0.44 4.06
C VAL A 194 4.01 -1.33 5.14
N LYS A 195 3.89 -0.82 6.37
CA LYS A 195 3.19 -1.48 7.47
C LYS A 195 2.14 -0.53 8.03
N MET A 196 0.88 -0.87 7.88
CA MET A 196 -0.23 -0.17 8.52
C MET A 196 -0.54 -0.87 9.84
N MET A 197 -0.64 -0.10 10.91
CA MET A 197 -1.08 -0.55 12.22
C MET A 197 -2.55 -0.16 12.36
N GLU A 198 -3.48 -1.12 12.32
CA GLU A 198 -4.89 -0.84 12.56
C GLU A 198 -5.16 -0.57 14.04
N ASN A 199 -4.54 -1.36 14.92
CA ASN A 199 -4.57 -1.16 16.36
C ASN A 199 -3.24 -1.66 16.98
N SER A 200 -3.23 -1.98 18.28
CA SER A 200 -2.03 -2.46 18.97
C SER A 200 -1.58 -3.86 18.55
N SER A 201 -2.49 -4.69 18.05
CA SER A 201 -2.31 -6.13 17.79
C SER A 201 -2.45 -6.47 16.30
N ASP A 202 -3.32 -5.75 15.57
CA ASP A 202 -3.59 -5.94 14.16
C ASP A 202 -2.68 -5.06 13.30
N PHE A 203 -2.10 -5.67 12.27
CA PHE A 203 -1.33 -4.97 11.26
C PHE A 203 -1.51 -5.56 9.86
N THR A 204 -1.33 -4.71 8.85
CA THR A 204 -1.11 -5.12 7.46
C THR A 204 0.29 -4.71 7.03
N ARG A 205 1.14 -5.67 6.62
CA ARG A 205 2.50 -5.42 6.15
C ARG A 205 2.65 -5.86 4.70
N ILE A 206 3.06 -4.96 3.83
CA ILE A 206 3.28 -5.21 2.41
C ILE A 206 4.77 -5.02 2.12
N VAL A 207 5.41 -6.04 1.56
CA VAL A 207 6.82 -6.02 1.14
C VAL A 207 6.87 -6.05 -0.38
N PHE A 208 7.61 -5.13 -0.98
CA PHE A 208 7.72 -5.02 -2.43
C PHE A 208 9.07 -5.52 -2.93
N SER A 209 9.07 -6.39 -3.94
CA SER A 209 10.26 -7.02 -4.51
C SER A 209 10.30 -6.89 -6.05
N GLU A 210 11.46 -7.19 -6.64
CA GLU A 210 11.65 -7.20 -8.10
C GLU A 210 11.25 -5.91 -8.83
N LYS A 211 11.55 -4.75 -8.22
CA LYS A 211 11.15 -3.44 -8.74
C LYS A 211 11.84 -3.11 -10.06
N ARG A 212 11.04 -2.86 -11.09
CA ARG A 212 11.44 -2.24 -12.34
C ARG A 212 10.80 -0.86 -12.46
N LEU A 213 11.58 0.12 -12.89
CA LEU A 213 11.19 1.53 -12.93
C LEU A 213 11.36 2.04 -14.34
N ASN A 214 10.41 2.85 -14.82
CA ASN A 214 10.43 3.43 -16.16
C ASN A 214 10.45 2.40 -17.31
N ASP A 215 10.00 1.18 -17.03
CA ASP A 215 9.68 0.18 -18.06
C ASP A 215 8.33 0.52 -18.69
N ASP A 216 8.15 0.20 -19.97
CA ASP A 216 6.85 0.35 -20.64
C ASP A 216 5.81 -0.61 -20.03
N ILE A 217 4.61 -0.08 -19.78
CA ILE A 217 3.46 -0.85 -19.32
C ILE A 217 2.39 -0.77 -20.41
N PRO A 218 1.92 -1.91 -20.95
CA PRO A 218 0.79 -1.92 -21.87
C PRO A 218 -0.45 -1.24 -21.28
N GLU A 219 -1.06 -0.34 -22.05
CA GLU A 219 -2.20 0.46 -21.61
C GLU A 219 -3.43 -0.37 -21.26
N ASP A 220 -3.59 -1.52 -21.92
CA ASP A 220 -4.69 -2.47 -21.69
C ASP A 220 -4.61 -3.16 -20.31
N LEU A 221 -3.46 -3.15 -19.63
CA LEU A 221 -3.37 -3.63 -18.24
C LEU A 221 -4.22 -2.81 -17.26
N PHE A 222 -4.54 -1.56 -17.62
CA PHE A 222 -5.36 -0.65 -16.82
C PHE A 222 -6.82 -0.58 -17.29
N ASP A 223 -7.26 -1.52 -18.14
CA ASP A 223 -8.65 -1.65 -18.56
C ASP A 223 -9.19 -3.06 -18.27
N LEU A 224 -10.36 -3.12 -17.64
CA LEU A 224 -11.14 -4.36 -17.48
C LEU A 224 -12.31 -4.29 -18.46
N ARG A 225 -12.20 -5.05 -19.56
CA ARG A 225 -13.24 -5.13 -20.60
C ARG A 225 -14.47 -5.86 -20.09
#